data_AF-A0A0A3AQB8-F1
#
_entry.id   AF-A0A0A3AQB8-F1
#
_cell.length_a   1.000
_cell.length_b   1.000
_cell.length_c   1.000
_cell.angle_alpha   90.00
_cell.angle_beta   90.00
_cell.angle_gamma   90.00
#
_symmetry.space_group_name_H-M   'P 1'
#
loop_
_entity.id
_entity.type
_entity.pdbx_description
1 polymer ?
#
loop_
_entity_poly.entity_id
_entity_poly.type
_entity_poly.pdbx_seq_one_letter_code
_entity_poly.pdbx_strand_id
1 'polypeptide(L)'
;MMPVHSSISQFGRILGSLFYCSPTQPQNQPLLALFADSQWQKACDFLSPELRSAIQAKLTQGIEQGTESLEADFQALFIGPDALPAPPWGSVYLDKEAVIFGNSLLELRRFMRLHGITLELQQNEPEDHIGLMLMLAAWMAENQPERLNELLQQHLLPWSGRFLELLIAAQHHPFYCGLGLFAQALLDYWRQALQLTVPQVRLYR
;
A
#
# COMPACT_ATOMS: atom_id res chain seq x y z
N MET A 1 8.43 16.29 13.60
CA MET A 1 7.32 15.79 12.78
C MET A 1 7.47 16.18 11.32
N MET A 2 7.56 15.18 10.44
CA MET A 2 7.62 15.37 8.99
C MET A 2 6.25 15.86 8.45
N PRO A 3 6.20 16.85 7.52
CA PRO A 3 4.94 17.30 6.92
C PRO A 3 4.17 16.15 6.25
N VAL A 4 2.83 16.16 6.33
CA VAL A 4 2.01 15.05 5.85
C VAL A 4 2.18 14.78 4.34
N HIS A 5 2.26 15.81 3.50
CA HIS A 5 2.51 15.64 2.06
C HIS A 5 3.88 15.01 1.79
N SER A 6 4.91 15.39 2.55
CA SER A 6 6.24 14.76 2.47
C SER A 6 6.19 13.30 2.94
N SER A 7 5.40 12.99 3.96
CA SER A 7 5.14 11.62 4.41
C SER A 7 4.51 10.77 3.31
N ILE A 8 3.45 11.28 2.67
CA ILE A 8 2.74 10.61 1.58
C ILE A 8 3.66 10.40 0.38
N SER A 9 4.39 11.43 -0.03
CA SER A 9 5.37 11.37 -1.12
C SER A 9 6.47 10.31 -0.86
N GLN A 10 7.10 10.34 0.31
CA GLN A 10 8.19 9.43 0.63
C GLN A 10 7.70 7.99 0.83
N PHE A 11 6.77 7.79 1.76
CA PHE A 11 6.34 6.43 2.13
C PHE A 11 5.36 5.83 1.13
N GLY A 12 4.58 6.63 0.41
CA GLY A 12 3.74 6.14 -0.68
C GLY A 12 4.57 5.49 -1.80
N ARG A 13 5.74 6.06 -2.15
CA ARG A 13 6.67 5.43 -3.10
C ARG A 13 7.31 4.17 -2.56
N ILE A 14 7.79 4.21 -1.31
CA ILE A 14 8.47 3.05 -0.69
C ILE A 14 7.50 1.86 -0.58
N LEU A 15 6.34 2.06 0.04
CA LEU A 15 5.32 1.02 0.19
C LEU A 15 4.78 0.59 -1.17
N GLY A 16 4.54 1.55 -2.07
CA GLY A 16 4.03 1.28 -3.40
C GLY A 16 4.92 0.34 -4.19
N SER A 17 6.23 0.58 -4.17
CA SER A 17 7.22 -0.29 -4.82
C SER A 17 7.32 -1.67 -4.17
N LEU A 18 7.24 -1.77 -2.84
CA LEU A 18 7.35 -3.05 -2.12
C LEU A 18 6.08 -3.91 -2.21
N PHE A 19 4.91 -3.31 -2.45
CA PHE A 19 3.68 -4.05 -2.74
C PHE A 19 3.52 -4.41 -4.22
N TYR A 20 4.11 -3.63 -5.14
CA TYR A 20 3.90 -3.82 -6.58
C TYR A 20 5.01 -4.60 -7.27
N CYS A 21 6.26 -4.37 -6.88
CA CYS A 21 7.42 -4.98 -7.50
C CYS A 21 7.98 -6.08 -6.61
N SER A 22 8.50 -7.13 -7.25
CA SER A 22 9.17 -8.22 -6.54
C SER A 22 10.33 -7.69 -5.67
N PRO A 23 10.56 -8.29 -4.49
CA PRO A 23 11.67 -7.90 -3.61
C PRO A 23 13.04 -8.11 -4.26
N THR A 24 13.19 -9.03 -5.23
CA THR A 24 14.46 -9.26 -5.95
C THR A 24 14.81 -8.16 -6.94
N GLN A 25 13.85 -7.28 -7.30
CA GLN A 25 14.13 -6.21 -8.25
C GLN A 25 15.16 -5.21 -7.68
N PRO A 26 16.14 -4.73 -8.50
CA PRO A 26 17.21 -3.86 -8.02
C PRO A 26 16.72 -2.60 -7.29
N GLN A 27 15.59 -2.03 -7.72
CA GLN A 27 14.97 -0.86 -7.11
C GLN A 27 14.50 -1.08 -5.66
N ASN A 28 14.16 -2.32 -5.28
CA ASN A 28 13.66 -2.66 -3.96
C ASN A 28 14.79 -2.99 -2.96
N GLN A 29 15.98 -3.35 -3.44
CA GLN A 29 17.15 -3.66 -2.59
C GLN A 29 17.50 -2.54 -1.57
N PRO A 30 17.62 -1.26 -1.97
CA PRO A 30 17.86 -0.19 -0.99
C PRO A 30 16.69 0.02 -0.01
N LEU A 31 15.45 -0.31 -0.41
CA LEU A 31 14.28 -0.20 0.45
C LEU A 31 14.27 -1.29 1.52
N LEU A 32 14.67 -2.51 1.17
CA LEU A 32 14.85 -3.60 2.14
C LEU A 32 15.95 -3.24 3.15
N ALA A 33 17.07 -2.68 2.69
CA ALA A 33 18.14 -2.22 3.56
C ALA A 33 17.69 -1.10 4.52
N LEU A 34 16.87 -0.15 4.04
CA LEU A 34 16.28 0.90 4.89
C LEU A 34 15.45 0.32 6.05
N PHE A 35 14.66 -0.72 5.78
CA PHE A 35 13.85 -1.38 6.80
C PHE A 35 14.67 -2.28 7.73
N ALA A 36 15.82 -2.80 7.29
CA ALA A 36 16.74 -3.53 8.15
C ALA A 36 17.42 -2.63 9.19
N ASP A 37 17.84 -1.40 8.81
CA ASP A 37 18.66 -0.51 9.66
C ASP A 37 17.84 0.40 10.61
N SER A 38 16.54 0.12 10.81
CA SER A 38 15.65 0.88 11.73
C SER A 38 15.54 2.41 11.50
N GLN A 39 16.25 2.99 10.53
CA GLN A 39 16.36 4.44 10.34
C GLN A 39 15.02 5.09 10.02
N TRP A 40 14.13 4.35 9.33
CA TRP A 40 12.77 4.76 8.99
C TRP A 40 11.95 5.20 10.23
N GLN A 41 12.27 4.65 11.41
CA GLN A 41 11.57 4.96 12.66
C GLN A 41 11.69 6.44 13.06
N LYS A 42 12.79 7.10 12.71
CA LYS A 42 13.01 8.53 13.01
C LYS A 42 12.01 9.44 12.29
N ALA A 43 11.56 9.03 11.11
CA ALA A 43 10.56 9.76 10.32
C ALA A 43 9.11 9.42 10.75
N CYS A 44 8.93 8.49 11.70
CA CYS A 44 7.63 7.99 12.14
C CYS A 44 7.40 8.25 13.63
N ASP A 45 7.54 9.52 14.06
CA ASP A 45 7.30 9.96 15.44
C ASP A 45 5.84 9.79 15.88
N PHE A 46 4.89 9.78 14.92
CA PHE A 46 3.47 9.49 15.13
C PHE A 46 3.16 8.04 15.60
N LEU A 47 4.10 7.11 15.45
CA LEU A 47 3.94 5.73 15.93
C LEU A 47 4.38 5.60 17.38
N SER A 48 3.71 4.75 18.15
CA SER A 48 4.17 4.40 19.50
C SER A 48 5.48 3.59 19.43
N PRO A 49 6.35 3.67 20.45
CA PRO A 49 7.56 2.84 20.51
C PRO A 49 7.28 1.34 20.37
N GLU A 50 6.18 0.86 20.96
CA GLU A 50 5.77 -0.55 20.94
C GLU A 50 5.41 -0.98 19.52
N LEU A 51 4.63 -0.17 18.80
CA LEU A 51 4.25 -0.46 17.42
C LEU A 51 5.47 -0.41 16.49
N ARG A 52 6.38 0.56 16.66
CA ARG A 52 7.63 0.61 15.90
C ARG A 52 8.47 -0.64 16.10
N SER A 53 8.62 -1.09 17.34
CA SER A 53 9.34 -2.32 17.69
C SER A 53 8.70 -3.55 17.06
N ALA A 54 7.37 -3.68 17.13
CA ALA A 54 6.64 -4.79 16.54
C ALA A 54 6.77 -4.85 15.00
N ILE A 55 6.68 -3.69 14.33
CA ILE A 55 6.91 -3.58 12.88
C ILE A 55 8.36 -3.97 12.54
N GLN A 56 9.33 -3.38 13.24
CA GLN A 56 10.75 -3.65 13.01
C GLN A 56 11.09 -5.13 13.14
N ALA A 57 10.61 -5.78 14.20
CA ALA A 57 10.86 -7.20 14.44
C ALA A 57 10.37 -8.07 13.28
N LYS A 58 9.18 -7.79 12.76
CA LYS A 58 8.59 -8.54 11.63
C LYS A 58 9.33 -8.30 10.31
N LEU A 59 9.67 -7.04 10.02
CA LEU A 59 10.43 -6.68 8.83
C LEU A 59 11.81 -7.34 8.84
N THR A 60 12.55 -7.22 9.94
CA THR A 60 13.86 -7.85 10.11
C THR A 60 13.75 -9.38 10.01
N GLN A 61 12.78 -10.00 10.68
CA GLN A 61 12.57 -11.45 10.61
C GLN A 61 12.41 -11.93 9.16
N GLY A 62 11.59 -11.27 8.35
CA GLY A 62 11.39 -11.69 6.97
C GLY A 62 12.58 -11.38 6.06
N ILE A 63 13.33 -10.29 6.30
CA ILE A 63 14.57 -10.01 5.57
C ILE A 63 15.65 -11.06 5.88
N GLU A 64 15.77 -11.48 7.15
CA GLU A 64 16.75 -12.48 7.60
C GLU A 64 16.46 -13.90 7.08
N GLN A 65 15.22 -14.20 6.68
CA GLN A 65 14.86 -15.45 6.00
C GLN A 65 15.48 -15.54 4.59
N GLY A 66 15.94 -14.42 4.04
CA GLY A 66 16.65 -14.35 2.77
C GLY A 66 15.74 -14.09 1.58
N THR A 67 16.37 -13.67 0.47
CA THR A 67 15.68 -13.17 -0.72
C THR A 67 14.80 -14.23 -1.39
N GLU A 68 15.20 -15.51 -1.38
CA GLU A 68 14.38 -16.59 -1.94
C GLU A 68 13.05 -16.75 -1.20
N SER A 69 13.06 -16.64 0.13
CA SER A 69 11.84 -16.68 0.95
C SER A 69 10.96 -15.46 0.68
N LEU A 70 11.55 -14.27 0.58
CA LEU A 70 10.80 -13.04 0.25
C LEU A 70 10.15 -13.13 -1.14
N GLU A 71 10.85 -13.69 -2.12
CA GLU A 71 10.31 -13.89 -3.47
C GLU A 71 9.15 -14.88 -3.46
N ALA A 72 9.28 -15.99 -2.72
CA ALA A 72 8.20 -16.96 -2.57
C ALA A 72 6.98 -16.36 -1.87
N ASP A 73 7.19 -15.55 -0.83
CA ASP A 73 6.13 -14.80 -0.14
C ASP A 73 5.44 -13.82 -1.10
N PHE A 74 6.21 -13.08 -1.90
CA PHE A 74 5.67 -12.15 -2.89
C PHE A 74 4.81 -12.87 -3.93
N GLN A 75 5.31 -13.99 -4.45
CA GLN A 75 4.60 -14.84 -5.40
C GLN A 75 3.27 -15.32 -4.81
N ALA A 76 3.27 -15.83 -3.58
CA ALA A 76 2.06 -16.34 -2.91
C ALA A 76 1.03 -15.24 -2.60
N LEU A 77 1.48 -14.03 -2.27
CA LEU A 77 0.62 -12.93 -1.82
C LEU A 77 0.07 -12.08 -2.96
N PHE A 78 0.83 -11.87 -4.03
CA PHE A 78 0.51 -10.88 -5.06
C PHE A 78 0.36 -11.46 -6.48
N ILE A 79 0.88 -12.66 -6.76
CA ILE A 79 0.91 -13.21 -8.13
C ILE A 79 0.05 -14.47 -8.29
N GLY A 80 0.16 -15.45 -7.39
CA GLY A 80 -0.52 -16.75 -7.48
C GLY A 80 0.46 -17.91 -7.74
N PRO A 81 0.02 -19.07 -8.24
CA PRO A 81 -1.21 -19.31 -9.00
C PRO A 81 -2.45 -19.59 -8.14
N ASP A 82 -2.28 -19.83 -6.85
CA ASP A 82 -3.39 -20.07 -5.92
C ASP A 82 -4.20 -18.78 -5.69
N ALA A 83 -5.39 -18.95 -5.12
CA ALA A 83 -6.22 -17.82 -4.74
C ALA A 83 -5.47 -16.93 -3.72
N LEU A 84 -5.27 -15.66 -4.08
CA LEU A 84 -4.57 -14.73 -3.21
C LEU A 84 -5.34 -14.54 -1.89
N PRO A 85 -4.68 -14.60 -0.72
CA PRO A 85 -5.35 -14.43 0.56
C PRO A 85 -5.93 -13.02 0.72
N ALA A 86 -5.18 -12.01 0.28
CA ALA A 86 -5.55 -10.61 0.25
C ALA A 86 -5.26 -10.04 -1.15
N PRO A 87 -6.18 -10.17 -2.13
CA PRO A 87 -5.96 -9.65 -3.47
C PRO A 87 -5.70 -8.15 -3.41
N PRO A 88 -4.70 -7.62 -4.12
CA PRO A 88 -4.26 -6.23 -3.97
C PRO A 88 -5.11 -5.19 -4.72
N TRP A 89 -6.26 -5.55 -5.32
CA TRP A 89 -7.08 -4.65 -6.12
C TRP A 89 -8.33 -4.16 -5.37
N GLY A 90 -8.58 -2.86 -5.39
CA GLY A 90 -9.71 -2.26 -4.68
C GLY A 90 -11.09 -2.78 -5.11
N SER A 91 -11.27 -3.02 -6.39
CA SER A 91 -12.50 -3.57 -6.97
C SER A 91 -12.88 -4.95 -6.41
N VAL A 92 -11.92 -5.77 -6.00
CA VAL A 92 -12.21 -7.06 -5.35
C VAL A 92 -12.94 -6.89 -4.02
N TYR A 93 -12.75 -5.77 -3.34
CA TYR A 93 -13.42 -5.48 -2.06
C TYR A 93 -14.70 -4.66 -2.22
N LEU A 94 -14.76 -3.81 -3.25
CA LEU A 94 -15.83 -2.83 -3.43
C LEU A 94 -16.94 -3.29 -4.38
N ASP A 95 -16.67 -4.24 -5.27
CA ASP A 95 -17.68 -4.81 -6.17
C ASP A 95 -18.28 -6.10 -5.63
N LYS A 96 -19.59 -6.26 -5.90
CA LYS A 96 -20.38 -7.39 -5.39
C LYS A 96 -19.89 -8.73 -5.92
N GLU A 97 -19.42 -8.76 -7.17
CA GLU A 97 -18.85 -9.96 -7.77
C GLU A 97 -17.40 -10.24 -7.36
N ALA A 98 -16.76 -9.36 -6.54
CA ALA A 98 -15.37 -9.46 -6.11
C ALA A 98 -14.37 -9.64 -7.29
N VAL A 99 -14.55 -8.84 -8.35
CA VAL A 99 -13.76 -8.89 -9.59
C VAL A 99 -12.76 -7.75 -9.69
N ILE A 100 -11.65 -7.99 -10.41
CA ILE A 100 -10.52 -7.06 -10.58
C ILE A 100 -10.83 -5.89 -11.56
N PHE A 101 -11.85 -6.03 -12.40
CA PHE A 101 -12.30 -4.99 -13.34
C PHE A 101 -13.70 -4.50 -12.99
N GLY A 102 -13.92 -4.25 -11.70
CA GLY A 102 -15.21 -3.81 -11.17
C GLY A 102 -15.54 -2.34 -11.43
N ASN A 103 -16.72 -1.91 -10.98
CA ASN A 103 -17.18 -0.54 -11.11
C ASN A 103 -16.28 0.48 -10.37
N SER A 104 -15.69 0.11 -9.23
CA SER A 104 -14.80 1.05 -8.51
C SER A 104 -13.56 1.44 -9.32
N LEU A 105 -13.03 0.52 -10.14
CA LEU A 105 -11.92 0.80 -11.06
C LEU A 105 -12.36 1.77 -12.18
N LEU A 106 -13.58 1.63 -12.69
CA LEU A 106 -14.11 2.54 -13.71
C LEU A 106 -14.27 3.97 -13.17
N GLU A 107 -14.70 4.10 -11.91
CA GLU A 107 -14.78 5.40 -11.22
C GLU A 107 -13.39 6.00 -10.98
N LEU A 108 -12.40 5.20 -10.56
CA LEU A 108 -10.99 5.65 -10.48
C LEU A 108 -10.49 6.14 -11.84
N ARG A 109 -10.74 5.39 -12.92
CA ARG A 109 -10.36 5.80 -14.27
C ARG A 109 -11.06 7.08 -14.73
N ARG A 110 -12.30 7.34 -14.29
CA ARG A 110 -12.99 8.59 -14.56
C ARG A 110 -12.33 9.75 -13.82
N PHE A 111 -12.03 9.57 -12.54
CA PHE A 111 -11.27 10.54 -11.74
C PHE A 111 -9.93 10.89 -12.39
N MET A 112 -9.14 9.87 -12.76
CA MET A 112 -7.84 10.08 -13.43
C MET A 112 -7.98 10.85 -14.74
N ARG A 113 -8.93 10.49 -15.61
CA ARG A 113 -9.17 11.22 -16.86
C ARG A 113 -9.59 12.67 -16.63
N LEU A 114 -10.45 12.93 -15.64
CA LEU A 114 -10.92 14.28 -15.31
C LEU A 114 -9.76 15.20 -14.90
N HIS A 115 -8.72 14.63 -14.27
CA HIS A 115 -7.57 15.37 -13.77
C HIS A 115 -6.31 15.22 -14.65
N GLY A 116 -6.45 14.64 -15.84
CA GLY A 116 -5.34 14.49 -16.79
C GLY A 116 -4.23 13.56 -16.30
N ILE A 117 -4.56 12.61 -15.41
CA ILE A 117 -3.61 11.64 -14.86
C ILE A 117 -3.58 10.41 -15.76
N THR A 118 -2.39 9.99 -16.15
CA THR A 118 -2.15 8.75 -16.90
C THR A 118 -1.05 7.96 -16.19
N LEU A 119 -1.28 6.65 -15.98
CA LEU A 119 -0.24 5.75 -15.47
C LEU A 119 0.42 5.05 -16.66
N GLU A 120 1.72 5.20 -16.78
CA GLU A 120 2.52 4.49 -17.78
C GLU A 120 3.03 3.18 -17.18
N LEU A 121 2.28 2.10 -17.41
CA LEU A 121 2.59 0.77 -16.88
C LEU A 121 3.16 -0.11 -18.00
N GLN A 122 4.15 -0.94 -17.68
CA GLN A 122 4.73 -1.89 -18.63
C GLN A 122 3.79 -3.06 -18.95
N GLN A 123 2.80 -3.31 -18.09
CA GLN A 123 1.80 -4.37 -18.22
C GLN A 123 0.40 -3.76 -18.04
N ASN A 124 -0.63 -4.45 -18.54
CA ASN A 124 -2.02 -4.03 -18.42
C ASN A 124 -2.59 -4.34 -17.03
N GLU A 125 -1.89 -3.85 -16.00
CA GLU A 125 -2.30 -3.96 -14.60
C GLU A 125 -3.43 -2.97 -14.31
N PRO A 126 -4.50 -3.38 -13.61
CA PRO A 126 -5.52 -2.48 -13.10
C PRO A 126 -4.95 -1.41 -12.16
N GLU A 127 -5.35 -0.16 -12.38
CA GLU A 127 -4.83 1.01 -11.69
C GLU A 127 -5.18 1.04 -10.19
N ASP A 128 -6.17 0.25 -9.76
CA ASP A 128 -6.62 0.12 -8.37
C ASP A 128 -5.82 -0.91 -7.55
N HIS A 129 -4.69 -1.40 -8.08
CA HIS A 129 -3.71 -2.17 -7.31
C HIS A 129 -3.13 -1.31 -6.18
N ILE A 130 -3.02 -1.85 -4.96
CA ILE A 130 -2.62 -1.10 -3.75
C ILE A 130 -1.28 -0.38 -3.92
N GLY A 131 -0.30 -1.07 -4.52
CA GLY A 131 1.01 -0.48 -4.79
C GLY A 131 0.96 0.69 -5.77
N LEU A 132 0.13 0.60 -6.82
CA LEU A 132 -0.08 1.68 -7.79
C LEU A 132 -0.80 2.86 -7.15
N MET A 133 -1.81 2.61 -6.33
CA MET A 133 -2.55 3.64 -5.60
C MET A 133 -1.66 4.41 -4.61
N LEU A 134 -0.73 3.73 -3.93
CA LEU A 134 0.24 4.38 -3.03
C LEU A 134 1.26 5.23 -3.79
N MET A 135 1.75 4.76 -4.95
CA MET A 135 2.62 5.56 -5.82
C MET A 135 1.88 6.75 -6.43
N LEU A 136 0.61 6.58 -6.81
CA LEU A 136 -0.25 7.66 -7.30
C LEU A 136 -0.47 8.72 -6.20
N ALA A 137 -0.76 8.31 -4.97
CA ALA A 137 -0.87 9.22 -3.83
C ALA A 137 0.44 10.00 -3.60
N ALA A 138 1.59 9.33 -3.68
CA ALA A 138 2.90 9.98 -3.57
C ALA A 138 3.14 11.01 -4.68
N TRP A 139 2.81 10.67 -5.94
CA TRP A 139 2.93 11.60 -7.06
C TRP A 139 1.98 12.80 -6.91
N MET A 140 0.73 12.57 -6.51
CA MET A 140 -0.25 13.63 -6.31
C MET A 140 0.12 14.56 -5.16
N ALA A 141 0.75 14.06 -4.09
CA ALA A 141 1.23 14.90 -3.00
C ALA A 141 2.26 15.96 -3.45
N GLU A 142 2.93 15.74 -4.58
CA GLU A 142 3.93 16.66 -5.14
C GLU A 142 3.40 17.52 -6.28
N ASN A 143 2.51 16.95 -7.09
CA ASN A 143 2.10 17.54 -8.38
C ASN A 143 0.67 18.06 -8.40
N GLN A 144 -0.24 17.47 -7.61
CA GLN A 144 -1.66 17.84 -7.53
C GLN A 144 -2.20 17.71 -6.09
N PRO A 145 -1.58 18.38 -5.08
CA PRO A 145 -1.95 18.21 -3.68
C PRO A 145 -3.42 18.59 -3.39
N GLU A 146 -4.01 19.47 -4.19
CA GLU A 146 -5.41 19.88 -4.08
C GLU A 146 -6.41 18.76 -4.41
N ARG A 147 -5.96 17.70 -5.09
CA ARG A 147 -6.77 16.52 -5.45
C ARG A 147 -6.45 15.28 -4.61
N LEU A 148 -5.37 15.33 -3.83
CA LEU A 148 -4.91 14.19 -3.02
C LEU A 148 -5.98 13.70 -2.05
N ASN A 149 -6.70 14.62 -1.39
CA ASN A 149 -7.75 14.27 -0.46
C ASN A 149 -8.89 13.49 -1.13
N GLU A 150 -9.21 13.80 -2.38
CA GLU A 150 -10.24 13.11 -3.17
C GLU A 150 -9.80 11.68 -3.50
N LEU A 151 -8.55 11.51 -4.00
CA LEU A 151 -7.96 10.20 -4.23
C LEU A 151 -8.01 9.33 -2.97
N LEU A 152 -7.51 9.84 -1.85
CA LEU A 152 -7.43 9.10 -0.60
C LEU A 152 -8.82 8.71 -0.09
N GLN A 153 -9.76 9.65 -0.04
CA GLN A 153 -11.09 9.41 0.50
C GLN A 153 -11.94 8.50 -0.37
N GLN A 154 -11.90 8.66 -1.69
CA GLN A 154 -12.85 8.00 -2.59
C GLN A 154 -12.30 6.71 -3.19
N HIS A 155 -10.98 6.59 -3.35
CA HIS A 155 -10.39 5.53 -4.16
C HIS A 155 -9.38 4.65 -3.42
N LEU A 156 -8.81 5.07 -2.28
CA LEU A 156 -7.85 4.27 -1.53
C LEU A 156 -8.38 3.81 -0.15
N LEU A 157 -8.69 4.75 0.73
CA LEU A 157 -9.11 4.47 2.12
C LEU A 157 -10.40 3.63 2.25
N PRO A 158 -11.37 3.64 1.32
CA PRO A 158 -12.58 2.83 1.46
C PRO A 158 -12.35 1.32 1.55
N TRP A 159 -11.22 0.80 1.02
CA TRP A 159 -10.95 -0.63 0.94
C TRP A 159 -9.58 -1.05 1.48
N SER A 160 -8.60 -0.14 1.48
CA SER A 160 -7.22 -0.48 1.86
C SER A 160 -7.11 -1.03 3.29
N GLY A 161 -7.93 -0.55 4.23
CA GLY A 161 -7.97 -1.07 5.59
C GLY A 161 -8.32 -2.56 5.64
N ARG A 162 -9.27 -3.01 4.81
CA ARG A 162 -9.68 -4.41 4.73
C ARG A 162 -8.63 -5.28 4.03
N PHE A 163 -8.03 -4.79 2.95
CA PHE A 163 -6.88 -5.44 2.33
C PHE A 163 -5.75 -5.69 3.35
N LEU A 164 -5.38 -4.64 4.11
CA LEU A 164 -4.30 -4.73 5.09
C LEU A 164 -4.65 -5.67 6.26
N GLU A 165 -5.90 -5.68 6.71
CA GLU A 165 -6.36 -6.63 7.72
C GLU A 165 -6.13 -8.10 7.28
N LEU A 166 -6.55 -8.44 6.05
CA LEU A 166 -6.35 -9.77 5.48
C LEU A 166 -4.87 -10.10 5.27
N LEU A 167 -4.08 -9.14 4.80
CA LEU A 167 -2.64 -9.31 4.60
C LEU A 167 -1.92 -9.58 5.93
N ILE A 168 -2.23 -8.80 6.97
CA ILE A 168 -1.64 -8.95 8.30
C ILE A 168 -2.03 -10.29 8.92
N ALA A 169 -3.26 -10.77 8.66
CA ALA A 169 -3.75 -12.07 9.12
C ALA A 169 -3.05 -13.27 8.44
N ALA A 170 -2.39 -13.07 7.29
CA ALA A 170 -1.59 -14.08 6.61
C ALA A 170 -0.22 -14.27 7.30
N GLN A 171 -0.23 -14.78 8.55
CA GLN A 171 0.90 -14.80 9.49
C GLN A 171 2.17 -15.55 9.01
N HIS A 172 2.10 -16.28 7.90
CA HIS A 172 3.22 -17.06 7.36
C HIS A 172 4.24 -16.19 6.61
N HIS A 173 3.97 -14.89 6.44
CA HIS A 173 4.82 -13.96 5.67
C HIS A 173 5.24 -12.79 6.56
N PRO A 174 6.28 -12.94 7.40
CA PRO A 174 6.61 -11.95 8.44
C PRO A 174 6.95 -10.57 7.87
N PHE A 175 7.69 -10.50 6.76
CA PHE A 175 8.01 -9.23 6.11
C PHE A 175 6.74 -8.48 5.69
N TYR A 176 5.85 -9.14 4.94
CA TYR A 176 4.61 -8.52 4.45
C TYR A 176 3.60 -8.24 5.56
N CYS A 177 3.60 -9.02 6.64
CA CYS A 177 2.86 -8.70 7.86
C CYS A 177 3.37 -7.39 8.50
N GLY A 178 4.70 -7.23 8.61
CA GLY A 178 5.33 -5.99 9.09
C GLY A 178 5.05 -4.80 8.17
N LEU A 179 5.13 -5.00 6.86
CA LEU A 179 4.83 -3.99 5.85
C LEU A 179 3.36 -3.56 5.89
N GLY A 180 2.44 -4.51 6.08
CA GLY A 180 1.01 -4.27 6.23
C GLY A 180 0.68 -3.45 7.48
N LEU A 181 1.29 -3.80 8.62
CA LEU A 181 1.15 -3.02 9.86
C LEU A 181 1.66 -1.58 9.68
N PHE A 182 2.79 -1.41 9.00
CA PHE A 182 3.35 -0.10 8.73
C PHE A 182 2.45 0.74 7.80
N ALA A 183 1.97 0.13 6.71
CA ALA A 183 1.05 0.77 5.78
C ALA A 183 -0.27 1.17 6.44
N GLN A 184 -0.83 0.32 7.30
CA GLN A 184 -2.06 0.62 8.04
C GLN A 184 -1.87 1.85 8.93
N ALA A 185 -0.79 1.89 9.70
CA ALA A 185 -0.52 3.00 10.58
C ALA A 185 -0.22 4.32 9.83
N LEU A 186 0.44 4.24 8.67
CA LEU A 186 0.66 5.40 7.80
C LEU A 186 -0.64 5.95 7.20
N LEU A 187 -1.51 5.07 6.67
CA LEU A 187 -2.80 5.49 6.11
C LEU A 187 -3.70 6.11 7.18
N ASP A 188 -3.70 5.56 8.40
CA ASP A 188 -4.40 6.14 9.54
C ASP A 188 -3.85 7.52 9.91
N TYR A 189 -2.52 7.68 9.94
CA TYR A 189 -1.88 8.97 10.16
C TYR A 189 -2.26 9.98 9.07
N TRP A 190 -2.18 9.61 7.79
CA TRP A 190 -2.55 10.49 6.67
C TRP A 190 -4.00 10.92 6.74
N ARG A 191 -4.92 9.98 7.04
CA ARG A 191 -6.35 10.27 7.24
C ARG A 191 -6.55 11.30 8.34
N GLN A 192 -5.91 11.13 9.50
CA GLN A 192 -6.05 12.03 10.64
C GLN A 192 -5.43 13.40 10.37
N ALA A 193 -4.21 13.44 9.83
CA ALA A 193 -3.47 14.67 9.58
C ALA A 193 -4.13 15.55 8.49
N LEU A 194 -4.78 14.93 7.50
CA LEU A 194 -5.55 15.63 6.46
C LEU A 194 -7.04 15.79 6.80
N GLN A 195 -7.49 15.32 7.97
CA GLN A 195 -8.88 15.39 8.45
C GLN A 195 -9.89 14.79 7.46
N LEU A 196 -9.51 13.65 6.87
CA LEU A 196 -10.29 12.99 5.83
C LEU A 196 -11.51 12.26 6.40
N THR A 197 -12.64 12.35 5.70
CA THR A 197 -13.84 11.57 5.97
C THR A 197 -13.94 10.44 4.96
N VAL A 198 -13.80 9.20 5.42
CA VAL A 198 -13.90 8.02 4.55
C VAL A 198 -15.38 7.66 4.38
N PRO A 199 -15.91 7.58 3.15
CA PRO A 199 -17.29 7.20 2.91
C PRO A 199 -17.54 5.77 3.41
N GLN A 200 -18.69 5.57 4.04
CA GLN A 200 -19.14 4.23 4.43
C GLN A 200 -19.58 3.48 3.18
N VAL A 201 -18.83 2.45 2.83
CA VAL A 201 -19.10 1.58 1.68
C VAL A 201 -19.31 0.15 2.17
N ARG A 202 -20.09 -0.63 1.42
CA ARG A 202 -20.20 -2.06 1.68
C ARG A 202 -18.96 -2.75 1.12
N LEU A 203 -18.28 -3.53 1.98
CA LEU A 203 -17.21 -4.43 1.57
C LEU A 203 -17.79 -5.81 1.28
N TYR A 204 -17.35 -6.42 0.19
CA TYR A 204 -17.80 -7.75 -0.25
C TYR A 204 -16.78 -8.86 0.04
N ARG A 205 -15.60 -8.49 0.55
CA ARG A 205 -14.54 -9.40 0.98
C ARG A 205 -13.90 -8.93 2.28
#